data_AF-A0AAD7F1S1-F1
#
_entry.id   AF-A0AAD7F1S1-F1
#
_cell.length_a   1.000
_cell.length_b   1.000
_cell.length_c   1.000
_cell.angle_alpha   90.00
_cell.angle_beta   90.00
_cell.angle_gamma   90.00
#
_symmetry.space_group_name_H-M   'P 1'
#
loop_
_entity.id
_entity.type
_entity.pdbx_description
1 polymer ?
#
loop_
_entity_poly.entity_id
_entity_poly.type
_entity_poly.pdbx_seq_one_letter_code
_entity_poly.pdbx_strand_id
1 'polypeptide(L)'
;MQTMRGFDFPLLQSLTLKPDKPSESDEMDIQLPLGLLEERMPLLFRLSLSYIDARWETLPPLRSLALTGGPDTRVAPLAFHVLLGILQSSPALEILKLDMMVDSDAQERGFAVKLLRLNFLYVRDVLLPCENLIANIIFPPSARLHLYPQGIYGGADIRKILVPVHKHLRAPGAPLPAVLVLSARRDASTHFSASCFLNEADYRTFDFDGLFLINTHPTNAPALRQILVKVLKALPPHAITYLDAGMAWLTSSTWKAALVLLPELTKVQLCVDDGGTTFCKAALEVGVSLRGIIIISPFRPHDAEEADEMVPFLDALTRLLQAYHASGKPLQHLHVKDFTRSKGDERWPELRSLVGTLDVDLSRGW
;
A
#
# COMPACT_ATOMS: atom_id res chain seq x y z
N MET A 1 -37.16 -11.06 17.14
CA MET A 1 -36.04 -10.56 17.96
C MET A 1 -36.23 -11.00 19.41
N GLN A 2 -35.48 -12.01 19.88
CA GLN A 2 -35.38 -12.27 21.33
C GLN A 2 -34.62 -11.09 21.96
N THR A 3 -35.22 -10.44 22.95
CA THR A 3 -34.56 -9.39 23.72
C THR A 3 -33.49 -10.03 24.59
N MET A 4 -32.21 -9.77 24.31
CA MET A 4 -31.07 -10.17 25.16
C MET A 4 -31.09 -9.43 26.51
N ARG A 5 -32.09 -9.70 27.37
CA ARG A 5 -32.15 -9.18 28.74
C ARG A 5 -31.37 -10.11 29.67
N GLY A 6 -30.23 -9.64 30.18
CA GLY A 6 -29.59 -10.22 31.37
C GLY A 6 -28.14 -10.69 31.24
N PHE A 7 -27.45 -10.49 30.12
CA PHE A 7 -26.03 -10.83 30.03
C PHE A 7 -25.16 -9.59 30.23
N ASP A 8 -24.46 -9.55 31.36
CA ASP A 8 -23.33 -8.65 31.61
C ASP A 8 -22.05 -9.32 31.13
N PHE A 9 -21.18 -8.56 30.47
CA PHE A 9 -19.91 -9.06 29.94
C PHE A 9 -18.73 -8.26 30.54
N PRO A 10 -18.57 -8.25 31.88
CA PRO A 10 -17.64 -7.36 32.57
C PRO A 10 -16.17 -7.61 32.22
N LEU A 11 -15.85 -8.82 31.71
CA LEU A 11 -14.51 -9.23 31.30
C LEU A 11 -14.29 -9.12 29.78
N LEU A 12 -15.29 -8.70 29.00
CA LEU A 12 -15.14 -8.63 27.55
C LEU A 12 -14.25 -7.45 27.17
N GLN A 13 -13.12 -7.78 26.54
CA GLN A 13 -12.11 -6.81 26.12
C GLN A 13 -12.15 -6.49 24.63
N SER A 14 -12.69 -7.41 23.84
CA SER A 14 -12.74 -7.34 22.38
C SER A 14 -14.09 -7.82 21.88
N LEU A 15 -14.75 -6.99 21.08
CA LEU A 15 -16.02 -7.33 20.43
C LEU A 15 -15.86 -7.19 18.92
N THR A 16 -16.09 -8.30 18.20
CA THR A 16 -16.15 -8.31 16.74
C THR A 16 -17.53 -8.76 16.34
N LEU A 17 -18.25 -7.90 15.61
CA LEU A 17 -19.55 -8.21 15.05
C LEU A 17 -19.49 -8.07 13.55
N LYS A 18 -19.76 -9.18 12.88
CA LYS A 18 -19.82 -9.28 11.43
C LYS A 18 -21.05 -10.10 11.11
N PRO A 19 -22.11 -9.51 10.55
CA PRO A 19 -23.24 -10.28 10.09
C PRO A 19 -22.76 -11.23 9.00
N ASP A 20 -23.34 -12.43 8.98
CA ASP A 20 -23.21 -13.29 7.81
C ASP A 20 -23.71 -12.52 6.59
N LYS A 21 -23.07 -12.75 5.43
CA LYS A 21 -23.26 -11.95 4.21
C LYS A 21 -24.73 -11.54 4.06
N PRO A 22 -25.04 -10.24 3.95
CA PRO A 22 -26.42 -9.81 3.77
C PRO A 22 -26.96 -10.55 2.55
N SER A 23 -28.03 -11.33 2.73
CA SER A 23 -28.81 -11.82 1.60
C SER A 23 -29.24 -10.60 0.81
N GLU A 24 -29.08 -10.63 -0.51
CA GLU A 24 -29.36 -9.47 -1.40
C GLU A 24 -30.80 -8.92 -1.25
N SER A 25 -31.69 -9.67 -0.59
CA SER A 25 -33.10 -9.38 -0.43
C SER A 25 -33.53 -8.66 0.86
N ASP A 26 -32.77 -8.72 1.96
CA ASP A 26 -33.28 -8.26 3.26
C ASP A 26 -32.59 -6.97 3.74
N GLU A 27 -33.39 -5.90 3.87
CA GLU A 27 -33.02 -4.68 4.59
C GLU A 27 -32.88 -5.00 6.08
N MET A 28 -31.72 -5.47 6.49
CA MET A 28 -31.39 -5.58 7.92
C MET A 28 -30.65 -4.32 8.38
N ASP A 29 -31.40 -3.41 9.00
CA ASP A 29 -30.86 -2.37 9.88
C ASP A 29 -30.37 -3.03 11.17
N ILE A 30 -29.17 -3.61 11.13
CA ILE A 30 -28.54 -4.18 12.32
C ILE A 30 -27.96 -3.03 13.13
N GLN A 31 -28.72 -2.62 14.15
CA GLN A 31 -28.24 -1.69 15.17
C GLN A 31 -27.67 -2.43 16.37
N LEU A 32 -26.53 -1.95 16.87
CA LEU A 32 -25.98 -2.43 18.11
C LEU A 32 -26.91 -2.04 19.28
N PRO A 33 -27.36 -3.01 20.12
CA PRO A 33 -28.26 -2.71 21.21
C PRO A 33 -27.64 -1.72 22.21
N LEU A 34 -28.36 -0.65 22.50
CA LEU A 34 -27.92 0.48 23.33
C LEU A 34 -27.36 0.08 24.69
N GLY A 35 -28.10 -0.78 25.39
CA GLY A 35 -27.73 -1.24 26.73
C GLY A 35 -26.54 -2.20 26.77
N LEU A 36 -25.96 -2.56 25.61
CA LEU A 36 -24.78 -3.43 25.57
C LEU A 36 -23.50 -2.66 25.92
N LEU A 37 -23.39 -1.38 25.53
CA LEU A 37 -22.14 -0.61 25.60
C LEU A 37 -21.96 0.18 26.91
N GLU A 38 -23.01 0.84 27.39
CA GLU A 38 -22.91 1.86 28.46
C GLU A 38 -22.51 1.30 29.84
N GLU A 39 -22.91 0.07 30.16
CA GLU A 39 -22.76 -0.45 31.54
C GLU A 39 -22.22 -1.89 31.59
N ARG A 40 -22.32 -2.64 30.49
CA ARG A 40 -22.09 -4.09 30.50
C ARG A 40 -20.71 -4.53 30.04
N MET A 41 -19.91 -3.60 29.49
CA MET A 41 -18.62 -3.89 28.87
C MET A 41 -17.52 -2.87 29.28
N PRO A 42 -17.29 -2.65 30.59
CA PRO A 42 -16.35 -1.63 31.07
C PRO A 42 -14.89 -1.87 30.66
N LEU A 43 -14.52 -3.11 30.29
CA LEU A 43 -13.18 -3.46 29.85
C LEU A 43 -13.03 -3.52 28.33
N LEU A 44 -14.06 -3.15 27.56
CA LEU A 44 -14.00 -3.16 26.11
C LEU A 44 -13.05 -2.07 25.60
N PHE A 45 -11.96 -2.48 24.95
CA PHE A 45 -11.02 -1.56 24.32
C PHE A 45 -10.73 -1.92 22.85
N ARG A 46 -11.29 -3.02 22.33
CA ARG A 46 -11.25 -3.36 20.90
C ARG A 46 -12.65 -3.56 20.36
N LEU A 47 -13.01 -2.77 19.36
CA LEU A 47 -14.30 -2.86 18.70
C LEU A 47 -14.09 -3.01 17.19
N SER A 48 -14.70 -4.04 16.62
CA SER A 48 -14.73 -4.27 15.18
C SER A 48 -16.17 -4.48 14.74
N LEU A 49 -16.72 -3.52 14.01
CA LEU A 49 -18.08 -3.56 13.48
C LEU A 49 -18.02 -3.66 11.95
N SER A 50 -18.83 -4.56 11.38
CA SER A 50 -19.04 -4.65 9.94
C SER A 50 -20.52 -4.53 9.65
N TYR A 51 -20.93 -3.55 8.85
CA TYR A 51 -22.31 -3.35 8.43
C TYR A 51 -23.29 -3.18 9.62
N ILE A 52 -22.82 -2.58 10.72
CA ILE A 52 -23.59 -2.38 11.96
C ILE A 52 -23.46 -0.93 12.37
N ASP A 53 -24.60 -0.27 12.58
CA ASP A 53 -24.65 1.06 13.18
C ASP A 53 -24.68 0.95 14.71
N ALA A 54 -24.13 1.96 15.38
CA ALA A 54 -24.04 2.01 16.83
C ALA A 54 -24.36 3.42 17.34
N ARG A 55 -24.72 3.54 18.62
CA ARG A 55 -24.70 4.85 19.27
C ARG A 55 -23.28 5.19 19.67
N TRP A 56 -22.64 5.99 18.84
CA TRP A 56 -21.23 6.31 18.93
C TRP A 56 -20.86 7.13 20.17
N GLU A 57 -21.82 7.89 20.72
CA GLU A 57 -21.65 8.73 21.90
C GLU A 57 -21.43 7.92 23.18
N THR A 58 -21.80 6.63 23.16
CA THR A 58 -21.85 5.76 24.34
C THR A 58 -20.68 4.78 24.40
N LEU A 59 -19.78 4.84 23.42
CA LEU A 59 -18.63 3.96 23.35
C LEU A 59 -17.62 4.26 24.45
N PRO A 60 -17.12 3.23 25.16
CA PRO A 60 -15.99 3.42 26.07
C PRO A 60 -14.73 3.83 25.27
N PRO A 61 -13.74 4.47 25.92
CA PRO A 61 -12.47 4.80 25.29
C PRO A 61 -11.79 3.56 24.68
N LEU A 62 -11.58 3.58 23.35
CA LEU A 62 -11.05 2.43 22.62
C LEU A 62 -9.52 2.52 22.43
N ARG A 63 -8.89 1.35 22.31
CA ARG A 63 -7.51 1.18 21.81
C ARG A 63 -7.49 0.69 20.37
N SER A 64 -8.51 -0.02 19.92
CA SER A 64 -8.64 -0.48 18.53
C SER A 64 -10.06 -0.28 18.06
N LEU A 65 -10.22 0.42 16.94
CA LEU A 65 -11.50 0.63 16.28
C LEU A 65 -11.38 0.18 14.81
N ALA A 66 -12.24 -0.73 14.39
CA ALA A 66 -12.37 -1.15 13.01
C ALA A 66 -13.83 -1.05 12.57
N LEU A 67 -14.10 -0.20 11.58
CA LEU A 67 -15.43 -0.01 11.01
C LEU A 67 -15.39 -0.40 9.55
N THR A 68 -16.25 -1.34 9.16
CA THR A 68 -16.38 -1.82 7.77
C THR A 68 -17.81 -1.61 7.28
N GLY A 69 -17.98 -0.98 6.13
CA GLY A 69 -19.26 -0.68 5.50
C GLY A 69 -19.00 -0.31 4.04
N GLY A 70 -18.84 -1.33 3.19
CA GLY A 70 -18.48 -1.14 1.78
C GLY A 70 -19.38 -0.16 0.99
N PRO A 71 -18.97 0.25 -0.22
CA PRO A 71 -19.70 1.22 -1.05
C PRO A 71 -21.12 0.75 -1.42
N ASP A 72 -21.33 -0.57 -1.50
CA ASP A 72 -22.63 -1.18 -1.82
C ASP A 72 -23.51 -1.40 -0.59
N THR A 73 -23.15 -0.80 0.55
CA THR A 73 -23.87 -1.02 1.80
C THR A 73 -25.04 -0.09 1.94
N ARG A 74 -26.15 -0.63 2.43
CA ARG A 74 -27.34 0.14 2.79
C ARG A 74 -27.20 0.87 4.13
N VAL A 75 -26.05 0.75 4.80
CA VAL A 75 -25.78 1.46 6.06
C VAL A 75 -25.55 2.93 5.73
N ALA A 76 -26.25 3.81 6.44
CA ALA A 76 -26.08 5.24 6.30
C ALA A 76 -24.61 5.62 6.53
N PRO A 77 -24.04 6.54 5.71
CA PRO A 77 -22.68 7.03 5.94
C PRO A 77 -22.51 7.57 7.37
N LEU A 78 -21.37 7.27 8.00
CA LEU A 78 -21.07 7.81 9.32
C LEU A 78 -20.78 9.30 9.17
N ALA A 79 -21.52 10.16 9.86
CA ALA A 79 -21.27 11.60 9.80
C ALA A 79 -19.86 11.92 10.35
N PHE A 80 -19.11 12.78 9.66
CA PHE A 80 -17.71 13.06 10.00
C PHE A 80 -17.52 13.59 11.43
N HIS A 81 -18.41 14.46 11.90
CA HIS A 81 -18.36 15.01 13.26
C HIS A 81 -18.53 13.94 14.34
N VAL A 82 -19.37 12.93 14.09
CA VAL A 82 -19.54 11.76 14.96
C VAL A 82 -18.24 10.96 15.02
N LEU A 83 -17.60 10.73 13.86
CA LEU A 83 -16.29 10.08 13.81
C LEU A 83 -15.25 10.83 14.65
N LEU A 84 -15.15 12.17 14.49
CA LEU A 84 -14.23 12.96 15.30
C LEU A 84 -14.53 12.85 16.80
N GLY A 85 -15.80 12.84 17.19
CA GLY A 85 -16.24 12.62 18.58
C GLY A 85 -15.75 11.28 19.14
N ILE A 86 -15.89 10.18 18.39
CA ILE A 86 -15.39 8.86 18.78
C ILE A 86 -13.87 8.90 19.00
N LEU A 87 -13.14 9.51 18.06
CA LEU A 87 -11.68 9.60 18.12
C LEU A 87 -11.22 10.45 19.32
N GLN A 88 -11.93 11.54 19.64
CA GLN A 88 -11.64 12.36 20.81
C GLN A 88 -11.87 11.63 22.13
N SER A 89 -12.94 10.83 22.21
CA SER A 89 -13.23 9.98 23.37
C SER A 89 -12.24 8.82 23.53
N SER A 90 -11.41 8.56 22.51
CA SER A 90 -10.44 7.45 22.47
C SER A 90 -8.99 7.94 22.32
N PRO A 91 -8.43 8.73 23.26
CA PRO A 91 -7.07 9.27 23.13
C PRO A 91 -5.97 8.19 23.19
N ALA A 92 -6.30 7.00 23.69
CA ALA A 92 -5.41 5.83 23.74
C ALA A 92 -5.52 4.93 22.50
N LEU A 93 -6.19 5.38 21.44
CA LEU A 93 -6.36 4.61 20.20
C LEU A 93 -4.99 4.31 19.56
N GLU A 94 -4.72 3.03 19.37
CA GLU A 94 -3.51 2.48 18.74
C GLU A 94 -3.78 2.06 17.29
N ILE A 95 -4.99 1.59 17.00
CA ILE A 95 -5.39 1.08 15.68
C ILE A 95 -6.71 1.72 15.27
N LEU A 96 -6.73 2.37 14.11
CA LEU A 96 -7.93 2.88 13.46
C LEU A 96 -8.03 2.27 12.06
N LYS A 97 -9.08 1.51 11.79
CA LYS A 97 -9.39 0.98 10.45
C LYS A 97 -10.78 1.45 10.04
N LEU A 98 -10.84 2.22 8.96
CA LEU A 98 -12.08 2.71 8.38
C LEU A 98 -12.16 2.17 6.95
N ASP A 99 -13.06 1.23 6.71
CA ASP A 99 -13.43 0.71 5.40
C ASP A 99 -14.92 0.97 5.19
N MET A 100 -15.34 2.24 5.33
CA MET A 100 -16.73 2.63 5.21
C MET A 100 -16.88 4.04 4.64
N MET A 101 -18.06 4.33 4.10
CA MET A 101 -18.39 5.69 3.65
C MET A 101 -18.62 6.61 4.85
N VAL A 102 -17.84 7.68 4.93
CA VAL A 102 -18.01 8.75 5.91
C VAL A 102 -18.64 9.95 5.21
N ASP A 103 -19.75 10.46 5.74
CA ASP A 103 -20.40 11.63 5.15
C ASP A 103 -19.49 12.84 5.31
N SER A 104 -19.17 13.48 4.19
CA SER A 104 -18.38 14.70 4.18
C SER A 104 -19.29 15.90 4.40
N ASP A 105 -19.80 16.05 5.62
CA ASP A 105 -20.43 17.31 6.00
C ASP A 105 -19.42 18.44 5.80
N ALA A 106 -19.79 19.39 4.93
CA ALA A 106 -18.90 20.46 4.53
C ALA A 106 -18.59 21.35 5.75
N GLN A 107 -17.29 21.53 6.04
CA GLN A 107 -16.69 22.64 6.81
C GLN A 107 -16.21 22.42 8.25
N GLU A 108 -15.97 21.20 8.75
CA GLU A 108 -15.21 21.05 10.01
C GLU A 108 -13.70 21.24 9.81
N ARG A 109 -13.29 22.42 9.33
CA ARG A 109 -11.88 22.83 9.24
C ARG A 109 -11.47 23.46 10.56
N GLY A 110 -10.40 22.92 11.17
CA GLY A 110 -9.76 23.52 12.36
C GLY A 110 -9.88 22.68 13.64
N PHE A 111 -10.45 21.49 13.55
CA PHE A 111 -10.59 20.61 14.71
C PHE A 111 -9.48 19.56 14.73
N ALA A 112 -8.53 19.69 15.66
CA ALA A 112 -7.41 18.77 15.75
C ALA A 112 -7.64 17.70 16.83
N VAL A 113 -7.79 16.44 16.42
CA VAL A 113 -7.85 15.28 17.32
C VAL A 113 -6.46 14.71 17.52
N LYS A 114 -5.99 14.66 18.78
CA LYS A 114 -4.66 14.15 19.12
C LYS A 114 -4.74 12.66 19.44
N LEU A 115 -4.25 11.82 18.53
CA LEU A 115 -4.14 10.37 18.72
C LEU A 115 -2.67 9.97 18.87
N LEU A 116 -2.05 10.40 19.98
CA LEU A 116 -0.60 10.27 20.22
C LEU A 116 -0.11 8.83 20.44
N ARG A 117 -1.02 7.85 20.50
CA ARG A 117 -0.69 6.42 20.58
C ARG A 117 -1.00 5.66 19.29
N LEU A 118 -1.45 6.36 18.25
CA LEU A 118 -1.85 5.74 17.00
C LEU A 118 -0.63 5.13 16.32
N ASN A 119 -0.66 3.82 16.13
CA ASN A 119 0.38 3.02 15.49
C ASN A 119 -0.01 2.60 14.07
N PHE A 120 -1.31 2.52 13.79
CA PHE A 120 -1.83 2.10 12.49
C PHE A 120 -3.12 2.84 12.13
N LEU A 121 -3.10 3.50 10.97
CA LEU A 121 -4.26 4.14 10.35
C LEU A 121 -4.52 3.49 8.99
N TYR A 122 -5.67 2.85 8.84
CA TYR A 122 -6.19 2.35 7.58
C TYR A 122 -7.46 3.10 7.21
N VAL A 123 -7.52 3.61 5.98
CA VAL A 123 -8.66 4.37 5.46
C VAL A 123 -8.93 3.95 4.02
N ARG A 124 -10.13 3.40 3.77
CA ARG A 124 -10.69 3.18 2.44
C ARG A 124 -12.03 3.91 2.37
N ASP A 125 -12.05 4.99 1.62
CA ASP A 125 -13.21 5.86 1.43
C ASP A 125 -13.02 6.70 0.16
N VAL A 126 -13.97 7.57 -0.18
CA VAL A 126 -13.78 8.60 -1.20
C VAL A 126 -12.73 9.63 -0.76
N LEU A 127 -12.18 10.38 -1.73
CA LEU A 127 -11.04 11.28 -1.53
C LEU A 127 -11.25 12.31 -0.41
N LEU A 128 -12.45 12.90 -0.32
CA LEU A 128 -12.71 14.04 0.58
C LEU A 128 -12.69 13.65 2.09
N PRO A 129 -13.37 12.58 2.54
CA PRO A 129 -13.20 12.08 3.90
C PRO A 129 -11.76 11.69 4.24
N CYS A 130 -11.03 11.06 3.31
CA CYS A 130 -9.61 10.75 3.52
C CYS A 130 -8.78 12.02 3.75
N GLU A 131 -8.98 13.06 2.94
CA GLU A 131 -8.35 14.37 3.10
C GLU A 131 -8.68 14.98 4.47
N ASN A 132 -9.96 15.05 4.81
CA ASN A 132 -10.43 15.64 6.06
C ASN A 132 -9.89 14.89 7.28
N LEU A 133 -9.85 13.57 7.24
CA LEU A 133 -9.34 12.76 8.34
C LEU A 133 -7.85 12.99 8.57
N ILE A 134 -7.05 12.94 7.51
CA ILE A 134 -5.60 13.17 7.61
C ILE A 134 -5.28 14.61 8.03
N ALA A 135 -6.11 15.58 7.65
CA ALA A 135 -5.95 16.98 8.05
C ALA A 135 -6.31 17.26 9.51
N ASN A 136 -7.26 16.52 10.08
CA ASN A 136 -7.79 16.75 11.43
C ASN A 136 -7.18 15.84 12.51
N ILE A 137 -6.47 14.76 12.15
CA ILE A 137 -5.79 13.91 13.16
C ILE A 137 -4.31 14.28 13.28
N ILE A 138 -3.86 14.47 14.52
CA ILE A 138 -2.44 14.54 14.89
C ILE A 138 -2.03 13.18 15.45
N PHE A 139 -1.16 12.48 14.73
CA PHE A 139 -0.63 11.17 15.12
C PHE A 139 0.91 11.15 15.15
N PRO A 140 1.55 10.21 15.87
CA PRO A 140 3.01 10.12 16.00
C PRO A 140 3.69 9.87 14.65
N PRO A 141 4.91 10.40 14.40
CA PRO A 141 5.68 10.15 13.17
C PRO A 141 5.91 8.67 12.83
N SER A 142 5.87 7.79 13.82
CA SER A 142 6.01 6.33 13.67
C SER A 142 4.72 5.63 13.21
N ALA A 143 3.59 6.32 13.15
CA ALA A 143 2.32 5.75 12.74
C ALA A 143 2.37 5.27 11.28
N ARG A 144 1.89 4.06 11.05
CA ARG A 144 1.77 3.46 9.71
C ARG A 144 0.48 3.90 9.05
N LEU A 145 0.55 4.25 7.77
CA LEU A 145 -0.57 4.85 7.02
C LEU A 145 -0.94 4.03 5.79
N HIS A 146 -2.17 3.53 5.75
CA HIS A 146 -2.70 2.69 4.69
C HIS A 146 -3.92 3.37 4.07
N LEU A 147 -3.76 3.94 2.88
CA LEU A 147 -4.74 4.81 2.26
C LEU A 147 -5.24 4.21 0.95
N TYR A 148 -6.55 4.04 0.83
CA TYR A 148 -7.22 3.54 -0.36
C TYR A 148 -8.29 4.54 -0.83
N PRO A 149 -7.89 5.79 -1.15
CA PRO A 149 -8.81 6.82 -1.57
C PRO A 149 -9.41 6.50 -2.95
N GLN A 150 -10.74 6.47 -3.01
CA GLN A 150 -11.50 6.41 -4.25
C GLN A 150 -11.59 7.79 -4.88
N GLY A 151 -11.71 7.84 -6.22
CA GLY A 151 -11.81 9.10 -6.95
C GLY A 151 -10.47 9.79 -7.26
N ILE A 152 -9.34 9.09 -7.11
CA ILE A 152 -8.04 9.60 -7.54
C ILE A 152 -7.76 9.17 -8.96
N TYR A 153 -8.04 10.07 -9.90
CA TYR A 153 -7.96 9.81 -11.33
C TYR A 153 -6.73 10.44 -12.00
N GLY A 154 -6.13 11.45 -11.36
CA GLY A 154 -4.93 12.13 -11.84
C GLY A 154 -4.10 12.78 -10.74
N GLY A 155 -3.05 13.48 -11.15
CA GLY A 155 -2.11 14.06 -10.20
C GLY A 155 -2.73 15.17 -9.34
N ALA A 156 -3.67 15.96 -9.86
CA ALA A 156 -4.26 17.08 -9.12
C ALA A 156 -4.96 16.60 -7.84
N ASP A 157 -5.72 15.51 -7.95
CA ASP A 157 -6.56 14.93 -6.90
C ASP A 157 -5.72 14.44 -5.72
N ILE A 158 -4.66 13.69 -6.02
CA ILE A 158 -3.82 13.05 -4.99
C ILE A 158 -3.02 14.04 -4.13
N ARG A 159 -2.81 15.28 -4.63
CA ARG A 159 -1.97 16.27 -3.92
C ARG A 159 -2.51 16.58 -2.52
N LYS A 160 -3.83 16.60 -2.36
CA LYS A 160 -4.47 16.99 -1.08
C LYS A 160 -4.18 16.00 0.04
N ILE A 161 -4.06 14.71 -0.29
CA ILE A 161 -3.62 13.66 0.64
C ILE A 161 -2.10 13.67 0.81
N LEU A 162 -1.35 13.86 -0.27
CA LEU A 162 0.11 13.73 -0.22
C LEU A 162 0.83 14.87 0.49
N VAL A 163 0.26 16.08 0.56
CA VAL A 163 0.86 17.19 1.32
C VAL A 163 0.98 16.87 2.81
N PRO A 164 -0.09 16.47 3.52
CA PRO A 164 0.04 16.10 4.93
C PRO A 164 0.84 14.80 5.12
N VAL A 165 0.71 13.81 4.23
CA VAL A 165 1.54 12.58 4.27
C VAL A 165 3.04 12.92 4.13
N HIS A 166 3.41 13.82 3.23
CA HIS A 166 4.78 14.28 3.07
C HIS A 166 5.33 14.91 4.35
N LYS A 167 4.53 15.75 5.01
CA LYS A 167 4.90 16.37 6.29
C LYS A 167 5.10 15.31 7.37
N HIS A 168 4.23 14.29 7.42
CA HIS A 168 4.31 13.17 8.35
C HIS A 168 5.58 12.32 8.15
N LEU A 169 5.81 11.83 6.93
CA LEU A 169 6.93 10.95 6.60
C LEU A 169 8.30 11.63 6.70
N ARG A 170 8.33 12.97 6.77
CA ARG A 170 9.55 13.77 6.94
C ARG A 170 9.64 14.45 8.31
N ALA A 171 8.71 14.16 9.23
CA ALA A 171 8.77 14.71 10.57
C ALA A 171 10.02 14.20 11.31
N PRO A 172 10.59 14.98 12.25
CA PRO A 172 11.67 14.50 13.11
C PRO A 172 11.27 13.21 13.84
N GLY A 173 12.10 12.17 13.73
CA GLY A 173 11.82 10.85 14.30
C GLY A 173 10.91 9.96 13.44
N ALA A 174 10.45 10.42 12.27
CA ALA A 174 9.78 9.55 11.31
C ALA A 174 10.76 8.48 10.81
N PRO A 175 10.34 7.21 10.73
CA PRO A 175 11.18 6.16 10.22
C PRO A 175 11.37 6.32 8.70
N LEU A 176 12.58 6.04 8.22
CA LEU A 176 12.94 6.21 6.81
C LEU A 176 12.68 4.91 6.03
N PRO A 177 11.80 4.90 5.01
CA PRO A 177 11.54 3.72 4.21
C PRO A 177 12.72 3.42 3.26
N ALA A 178 13.27 2.21 3.35
CA ALA A 178 14.33 1.75 2.45
C ALA A 178 13.80 1.00 1.22
N VAL A 179 12.59 0.45 1.31
CA VAL A 179 11.98 -0.38 0.26
C VAL A 179 10.72 0.28 -0.27
N LEU A 180 10.63 0.42 -1.59
CA LEU A 180 9.43 0.85 -2.31
C LEU A 180 8.93 -0.31 -3.17
N VAL A 181 7.65 -0.66 -3.05
CA VAL A 181 6.98 -1.64 -3.89
C VAL A 181 5.97 -0.91 -4.75
N LEU A 182 6.08 -1.08 -6.07
CA LEU A 182 5.14 -0.54 -7.04
C LEU A 182 4.33 -1.68 -7.66
N SER A 183 3.02 -1.48 -7.76
CA SER A 183 2.12 -2.34 -8.52
C SER A 183 1.23 -1.47 -9.40
N ALA A 184 1.18 -1.78 -10.69
CA ALA A 184 0.42 -1.03 -11.66
C ALA A 184 0.01 -1.99 -12.77
N ARG A 185 -1.29 -2.26 -12.95
CA ARG A 185 -1.78 -3.25 -13.92
C ARG A 185 -1.43 -2.86 -15.37
N ARG A 186 -1.29 -3.88 -16.25
CA ARG A 186 -0.99 -3.72 -17.69
C ARG A 186 -2.01 -2.81 -18.38
N ASP A 187 -3.27 -2.91 -17.98
CA ASP A 187 -4.30 -1.91 -18.25
C ASP A 187 -4.14 -0.74 -17.26
N ALA A 188 -3.27 0.21 -17.60
CA ALA A 188 -2.93 1.39 -16.78
C ALA A 188 -4.14 2.28 -16.35
N SER A 189 -5.37 1.89 -16.70
CA SER A 189 -6.65 2.53 -16.39
C SER A 189 -7.37 2.01 -15.14
N THR A 190 -6.89 0.96 -14.44
CA THR A 190 -7.70 0.34 -13.37
C THR A 190 -7.08 0.35 -11.98
N HIS A 191 -5.76 0.29 -11.84
CA HIS A 191 -5.15 0.19 -10.50
C HIS A 191 -3.68 0.60 -10.46
N PHE A 192 -3.34 1.41 -9.45
CA PHE A 192 -1.97 1.71 -9.04
C PHE A 192 -1.83 1.63 -7.53
N SER A 193 -0.78 0.97 -7.05
CA SER A 193 -0.40 0.87 -5.66
C SER A 193 1.07 1.22 -5.48
N ALA A 194 1.37 1.98 -4.43
CA ALA A 194 2.72 2.20 -3.94
C ALA A 194 2.77 1.90 -2.44
N SER A 195 3.66 0.99 -2.04
CA SER A 195 3.86 0.59 -0.64
C SER A 195 5.31 0.79 -0.23
N CYS A 196 5.55 1.23 1.00
CA CYS A 196 6.88 1.50 1.54
C CYS A 196 7.12 0.68 2.80
N PHE A 197 8.32 0.11 2.93
CA PHE A 197 8.74 -0.68 4.09
C PHE A 197 10.05 -0.13 4.65
N LEU A 198 10.29 -0.36 5.95
CA LEU A 198 11.51 0.14 6.60
C LEU A 198 12.75 -0.53 6.06
N ASN A 199 12.67 -1.84 5.80
CA ASN A 199 13.78 -2.65 5.36
C ASN A 199 13.29 -3.89 4.58
N GLU A 200 14.24 -4.67 4.03
CA GLU A 200 13.93 -5.89 3.27
C GLU A 200 13.31 -7.01 4.11
N ALA A 201 13.63 -7.11 5.40
CA ALA A 201 13.07 -8.16 6.25
C ALA A 201 11.57 -7.93 6.47
N ASP A 202 11.17 -6.70 6.76
CA ASP A 202 9.76 -6.30 6.91
C ASP A 202 8.97 -6.55 5.62
N TYR A 203 9.59 -6.32 4.46
CA TYR A 203 8.97 -6.60 3.17
C TYR A 203 8.74 -8.11 2.94
N ARG A 204 9.67 -8.97 3.39
CA ARG A 204 9.60 -10.42 3.17
C ARG A 204 8.63 -11.17 4.06
N THR A 205 8.21 -10.59 5.19
CA THR A 205 7.25 -11.26 6.09
C THR A 205 5.84 -11.32 5.49
N PHE A 206 5.55 -10.61 4.39
CA PHE A 206 4.24 -10.53 3.73
C PHE A 206 3.07 -10.10 4.62
N ASP A 207 3.32 -9.82 5.89
CA ASP A 207 2.41 -9.07 6.72
C ASP A 207 2.26 -7.69 6.05
N PHE A 208 1.03 -7.33 5.70
CA PHE A 208 0.65 -6.06 5.05
C PHE A 208 0.91 -4.87 6.00
N ASP A 209 2.13 -4.74 6.48
CA ASP A 209 2.56 -3.95 7.63
C ASP A 209 3.51 -2.82 7.21
N GLY A 210 3.51 -2.48 5.92
CA GLY A 210 4.27 -1.37 5.36
C GLY A 210 4.02 -0.05 6.11
N LEU A 211 5.05 0.79 6.18
CA LEU A 211 5.01 2.12 6.80
C LEU A 211 3.98 3.03 6.13
N PHE A 212 3.92 2.97 4.80
CA PHE A 212 3.01 3.75 3.99
C PHE A 212 2.51 2.90 2.83
N LEU A 213 1.21 2.94 2.58
CA LEU A 213 0.58 2.33 1.42
C LEU A 213 -0.43 3.31 0.85
N ILE A 214 -0.40 3.50 -0.47
CA ILE A 214 -1.44 4.24 -1.19
C ILE A 214 -1.91 3.48 -2.43
N ASN A 215 -3.23 3.31 -2.55
CA ASN A 215 -3.88 2.70 -3.71
C ASN A 215 -4.77 3.72 -4.42
N THR A 216 -4.69 3.78 -5.74
CA THR A 216 -5.39 4.74 -6.60
C THR A 216 -5.85 4.11 -7.91
N HIS A 217 -6.65 4.84 -8.68
CA HIS A 217 -7.28 4.36 -9.92
C HIS A 217 -7.05 5.37 -11.06
N PRO A 218 -5.80 5.52 -11.54
CA PRO A 218 -5.49 6.45 -12.62
C PRO A 218 -6.32 6.14 -13.87
N THR A 219 -6.76 7.17 -14.57
CA THR A 219 -7.57 7.01 -15.80
C THR A 219 -6.75 6.59 -17.02
N ASN A 220 -5.45 6.87 -17.03
CA ASN A 220 -4.54 6.59 -18.14
C ASN A 220 -3.06 6.69 -17.70
N ALA A 221 -2.14 6.31 -18.60
CA ALA A 221 -0.70 6.34 -18.33
C ALA A 221 -0.14 7.75 -17.98
N PRO A 222 -0.51 8.85 -18.64
CA PRO A 222 -0.13 10.20 -18.20
C PRO A 222 -0.57 10.53 -16.77
N ALA A 223 -1.80 10.18 -16.40
CA ALA A 223 -2.33 10.39 -15.06
C ALA A 223 -1.58 9.55 -14.01
N LEU A 224 -1.34 8.26 -14.30
CA LEU A 224 -0.49 7.38 -13.50
C LEU A 224 0.89 7.97 -13.27
N ARG A 225 1.54 8.48 -14.32
CA ARG A 225 2.85 9.14 -14.20
C ARG A 225 2.82 10.36 -13.27
N GLN A 226 1.79 11.20 -13.39
CA GLN A 226 1.63 12.35 -12.50
C GLN A 226 1.41 11.94 -11.04
N ILE A 227 0.61 10.90 -10.81
CA ILE A 227 0.36 10.32 -9.49
C ILE A 227 1.67 9.77 -8.91
N LEU A 228 2.37 8.90 -9.64
CA LEU A 228 3.64 8.30 -9.22
C LEU A 228 4.69 9.36 -8.87
N VAL A 229 4.88 10.37 -9.74
CA VAL A 229 5.82 11.47 -9.47
C VAL A 229 5.47 12.21 -8.18
N LYS A 230 4.18 12.41 -7.90
CA LYS A 230 3.74 13.07 -6.66
C LYS A 230 3.95 12.19 -5.44
N VAL A 231 3.66 10.89 -5.54
CA VAL A 231 3.94 9.92 -4.47
C VAL A 231 5.43 9.90 -4.16
N LEU A 232 6.30 9.74 -5.16
CA LEU A 232 7.76 9.72 -4.97
C LEU A 232 8.29 11.02 -4.35
N LYS A 233 7.73 12.18 -4.73
CA LYS A 233 8.08 13.47 -4.11
C LYS A 233 7.59 13.60 -2.67
N ALA A 234 6.50 12.92 -2.31
CA ALA A 234 5.99 12.90 -0.95
C ALA A 234 6.91 12.08 -0.02
N LEU A 235 7.46 10.98 -0.54
CA LEU A 235 8.43 10.14 0.17
C LEU A 235 9.79 10.86 0.38
N PRO A 236 10.66 10.37 1.27
CA PRO A 236 12.07 10.77 1.33
C PRO A 236 12.89 9.98 0.29
N PRO A 237 13.11 10.50 -0.93
CA PRO A 237 13.69 9.72 -2.04
C PRO A 237 15.10 9.20 -1.77
N HIS A 238 15.89 9.92 -0.97
CA HIS A 238 17.25 9.54 -0.59
C HIS A 238 17.31 8.34 0.37
N ALA A 239 16.18 7.96 0.98
CA ALA A 239 16.13 6.79 1.85
C ALA A 239 15.86 5.50 1.05
N ILE A 240 15.25 5.61 -0.14
CA ILE A 240 14.77 4.47 -0.91
C ILE A 240 15.94 3.86 -1.67
N THR A 241 16.44 2.73 -1.17
CA THR A 241 17.57 2.01 -1.77
C THR A 241 17.15 0.76 -2.54
N TYR A 242 15.94 0.26 -2.30
CA TYR A 242 15.39 -0.92 -2.95
C TYR A 242 14.01 -0.64 -3.56
N LEU A 243 13.86 -0.96 -4.85
CA LEU A 243 12.60 -0.92 -5.58
C LEU A 243 12.15 -2.33 -5.96
N ASP A 244 10.97 -2.74 -5.52
CA ASP A 244 10.26 -3.85 -6.13
C ASP A 244 9.32 -3.33 -7.22
N ALA A 245 9.60 -3.74 -8.45
CA ALA A 245 8.86 -3.42 -9.66
C ALA A 245 8.29 -4.67 -10.33
N GLY A 246 8.23 -5.80 -9.63
CA GLY A 246 7.79 -7.08 -10.18
C GLY A 246 6.35 -7.08 -10.72
N MET A 247 5.49 -6.18 -10.21
CA MET A 247 4.09 -6.06 -10.66
C MET A 247 3.80 -4.68 -11.28
N ALA A 248 4.84 -3.97 -11.73
CA ALA A 248 4.74 -2.59 -12.20
C ALA A 248 4.84 -2.50 -13.74
N TRP A 249 3.70 -2.62 -14.42
CA TRP A 249 3.60 -2.44 -15.88
C TRP A 249 3.54 -0.95 -16.26
N LEU A 250 4.68 -0.25 -16.13
CA LEU A 250 4.78 1.18 -16.43
C LEU A 250 5.37 1.45 -17.82
N THR A 251 4.91 2.53 -18.47
CA THR A 251 5.51 2.98 -19.74
C THR A 251 6.96 3.44 -19.53
N SER A 252 7.78 3.41 -20.59
CA SER A 252 9.16 3.91 -20.55
C SER A 252 9.25 5.35 -20.03
N SER A 253 8.32 6.23 -20.44
CA SER A 253 8.28 7.61 -19.96
C SER A 253 7.98 7.72 -18.45
N THR A 254 7.17 6.80 -17.93
CA THR A 254 6.81 6.75 -16.51
C THR A 254 7.99 6.23 -15.70
N TRP A 255 8.67 5.18 -16.17
CA TRP A 255 9.89 4.67 -15.53
C TRP A 255 11.00 5.72 -15.47
N LYS A 256 11.27 6.43 -16.57
CA LYS A 256 12.27 7.51 -16.58
C LYS A 256 11.96 8.57 -15.52
N ALA A 257 10.70 8.99 -15.44
CA ALA A 257 10.27 9.98 -14.44
C ALA A 257 10.42 9.46 -13.00
N ALA A 258 10.18 8.16 -12.77
CA ALA A 258 10.36 7.56 -11.46
C ALA A 258 11.83 7.42 -11.06
N LEU A 259 12.67 6.92 -11.96
CA LEU A 259 14.09 6.67 -11.71
C LEU A 259 14.89 7.94 -11.42
N VAL A 260 14.56 9.05 -12.08
CA VAL A 260 15.16 10.36 -11.78
C VAL A 260 14.88 10.82 -10.33
N LEU A 261 13.78 10.35 -9.73
CA LEU A 261 13.39 10.68 -8.36
C LEU A 261 13.93 9.68 -7.32
N LEU A 262 14.67 8.65 -7.74
CA LEU A 262 15.22 7.61 -6.87
C LEU A 262 16.76 7.53 -7.03
N PRO A 263 17.50 8.60 -6.66
CA PRO A 263 18.94 8.68 -6.91
C PRO A 263 19.78 7.66 -6.11
N GLU A 264 19.29 7.24 -4.94
CA GLU A 264 19.95 6.28 -4.05
C GLU A 264 19.55 4.83 -4.32
N LEU A 265 18.84 4.58 -5.43
CA LEU A 265 18.40 3.24 -5.80
C LEU A 265 19.61 2.36 -6.10
N THR A 266 19.86 1.36 -5.26
CA THR A 266 20.96 0.41 -5.43
C THR A 266 20.48 -0.98 -5.77
N LYS A 267 19.23 -1.31 -5.49
CA LYS A 267 18.66 -2.64 -5.71
C LYS A 267 17.31 -2.56 -6.40
N VAL A 268 17.04 -3.45 -7.34
CA VAL A 268 15.72 -3.60 -7.96
C VAL A 268 15.31 -5.06 -8.02
N GLN A 269 14.00 -5.32 -7.88
CA GLN A 269 13.38 -6.60 -8.19
C GLN A 269 12.47 -6.43 -9.40
N LEU A 270 12.64 -7.29 -10.39
CA LEU A 270 11.97 -7.23 -11.68
C LEU A 270 11.31 -8.57 -12.01
N CYS A 271 10.23 -8.47 -12.77
CA CYS A 271 9.59 -9.59 -13.44
C CYS A 271 10.19 -9.77 -14.85
N VAL A 272 10.26 -11.01 -15.33
CA VAL A 272 10.57 -11.34 -16.73
C VAL A 272 9.31 -11.15 -17.58
N ASP A 273 9.02 -9.90 -17.95
CA ASP A 273 7.89 -9.52 -18.79
C ASP A 273 8.16 -8.19 -19.54
N ASP A 274 7.14 -7.67 -20.24
CA ASP A 274 7.15 -6.35 -20.87
C ASP A 274 7.48 -5.20 -19.90
N GLY A 275 7.01 -5.29 -18.65
CA GLY A 275 7.23 -4.29 -17.60
C GLY A 275 8.71 -4.22 -17.20
N GLY A 276 9.32 -5.37 -16.93
CA GLY A 276 10.76 -5.51 -16.66
C GLY A 276 11.61 -5.09 -17.86
N THR A 277 11.21 -5.46 -19.08
CA THR A 277 11.89 -5.03 -20.33
C THR A 277 11.88 -3.50 -20.45
N THR A 278 10.73 -2.88 -20.18
CA THR A 278 10.56 -1.43 -20.26
C THR A 278 11.36 -0.72 -19.17
N PHE A 279 11.44 -1.29 -17.97
CA PHE A 279 12.31 -0.81 -16.90
C PHE A 279 13.78 -0.80 -17.34
N CYS A 280 14.31 -1.92 -17.85
CA CYS A 280 15.72 -2.02 -18.26
C CYS A 280 16.10 -0.97 -19.30
N LYS A 281 15.25 -0.76 -20.31
CA LYS A 281 15.44 0.29 -21.32
C LYS A 281 15.45 1.69 -20.71
N ALA A 282 14.50 1.99 -19.81
CA ALA A 282 14.45 3.28 -19.13
C ALA A 282 15.67 3.51 -18.21
N ALA A 283 16.11 2.49 -17.47
CA ALA A 283 17.28 2.56 -16.60
C ALA A 283 18.56 2.82 -17.39
N LEU A 284 18.71 2.19 -18.55
CA LEU A 284 19.83 2.42 -19.47
C LEU A 284 19.86 3.87 -19.96
N GLU A 285 18.71 4.41 -20.38
CA GLU A 285 18.62 5.78 -20.88
C GLU A 285 18.85 6.84 -19.79
N VAL A 286 18.40 6.58 -18.55
CA VAL A 286 18.62 7.49 -17.41
C VAL A 286 20.05 7.40 -16.85
N GLY A 287 20.73 6.27 -17.07
CA GLY A 287 22.06 6.02 -16.51
C GLY A 287 22.04 5.70 -15.02
N VAL A 288 21.04 4.96 -14.54
CA VAL A 288 20.94 4.53 -13.13
C VAL A 288 22.11 3.61 -12.80
N SER A 289 22.67 3.69 -11.60
CA SER A 289 23.80 2.85 -11.17
C SER A 289 23.35 1.84 -10.12
N LEU A 290 22.82 0.69 -10.54
CA LEU A 290 22.40 -0.37 -9.63
C LEU A 290 23.58 -1.20 -9.15
N ARG A 291 23.51 -1.67 -7.89
CA ARG A 291 24.43 -2.66 -7.30
C ARG A 291 23.86 -4.08 -7.34
N GLY A 292 22.53 -4.22 -7.25
CA GLY A 292 21.84 -5.50 -7.25
C GLY A 292 20.59 -5.52 -8.13
N ILE A 293 20.38 -6.63 -8.84
CA ILE A 293 19.13 -6.93 -9.56
C ILE A 293 18.63 -8.30 -9.10
N ILE A 294 17.38 -8.37 -8.68
CA ILE A 294 16.63 -9.62 -8.45
C ILE A 294 15.68 -9.80 -9.64
N ILE A 295 15.71 -10.97 -10.25
CA ILE A 295 14.80 -11.37 -11.32
C ILE A 295 13.90 -12.46 -10.77
N ILE A 296 12.60 -12.26 -10.94
CA ILE A 296 11.56 -13.23 -10.61
C ILE A 296 10.85 -13.61 -11.89
N SER A 297 10.65 -14.90 -12.11
CA SER A 297 9.68 -15.38 -13.08
C SER A 297 8.37 -15.61 -12.35
N PRO A 298 7.34 -14.77 -12.55
CA PRO A 298 6.07 -14.89 -11.81
C PRO A 298 5.23 -16.09 -12.25
N PHE A 299 5.55 -16.73 -13.38
CA PHE A 299 4.72 -17.74 -14.00
C PHE A 299 5.42 -19.09 -14.10
N ARG A 300 4.65 -20.15 -13.83
CA ARG A 300 5.03 -21.48 -14.28
C ARG A 300 4.82 -21.50 -15.80
N PRO A 301 5.86 -21.73 -16.61
CA PRO A 301 5.75 -21.73 -18.05
C PRO A 301 4.96 -22.97 -18.51
N HIS A 302 3.65 -22.86 -18.44
CA HIS A 302 2.74 -23.84 -19.03
C HIS A 302 2.38 -23.46 -20.47
N ASP A 303 2.53 -22.19 -20.86
CA ASP A 303 2.13 -21.69 -22.18
C ASP A 303 3.32 -21.19 -23.03
N ALA A 304 3.27 -21.44 -24.35
CA ALA A 304 4.34 -21.13 -25.29
C ALA A 304 4.55 -19.63 -25.53
N GLU A 305 3.53 -18.80 -25.26
CA GLU A 305 3.58 -17.33 -25.44
C GLU A 305 4.61 -16.66 -24.51
N GLU A 306 4.97 -17.29 -23.38
CA GLU A 306 5.91 -16.70 -22.41
C GLU A 306 7.38 -16.79 -22.84
N ALA A 307 7.73 -17.75 -23.70
CA ALA A 307 9.09 -17.83 -24.26
C ALA A 307 9.42 -16.60 -25.11
N ASP A 308 8.39 -16.01 -25.75
CA ASP A 308 8.52 -14.83 -26.60
C ASP A 308 8.75 -13.55 -25.79
N GLU A 309 8.24 -13.43 -24.56
CA GLU A 309 8.50 -12.27 -23.68
C GLU A 309 9.88 -12.32 -23.01
N MET A 310 10.44 -13.52 -22.81
CA MET A 310 11.76 -13.71 -22.20
C MET A 310 12.90 -13.15 -23.07
N VAL A 311 12.81 -13.32 -24.40
CA VAL A 311 13.88 -12.89 -25.33
C VAL A 311 14.10 -11.37 -25.28
N PRO A 312 13.08 -10.51 -25.45
CA PRO A 312 13.22 -9.06 -25.30
C PRO A 312 13.72 -8.61 -23.93
N PHE A 313 13.30 -9.29 -22.86
CA PHE A 313 13.74 -8.98 -21.50
C PHE A 313 15.24 -9.22 -21.34
N LEU A 314 15.72 -10.41 -21.71
CA LEU A 314 17.13 -10.78 -21.61
C LEU A 314 18.00 -9.86 -22.46
N ASP A 315 17.58 -9.52 -23.69
CA ASP A 315 18.32 -8.59 -24.54
C ASP A 315 18.42 -7.19 -23.92
N ALA A 316 17.33 -6.69 -23.32
CA ALA A 316 17.33 -5.39 -22.64
C ALA A 316 18.21 -5.41 -21.38
N LEU A 317 18.16 -6.50 -20.61
CA LEU A 317 19.00 -6.70 -19.43
C LEU A 317 20.47 -6.76 -19.81
N THR A 318 20.85 -7.55 -20.82
CA THR A 318 22.23 -7.67 -21.29
C THR A 318 22.79 -6.30 -21.68
N ARG A 319 22.03 -5.49 -22.44
CA ARG A 319 22.46 -4.13 -22.80
C ARG A 319 22.67 -3.23 -21.57
N LEU A 320 21.80 -3.33 -20.57
CA LEU A 320 21.95 -2.59 -19.32
C LEU A 320 23.24 -2.98 -18.59
N LEU A 321 23.51 -4.29 -18.46
CA LEU A 321 24.70 -4.80 -17.78
C LEU A 321 25.99 -4.47 -18.54
N GLN A 322 25.98 -4.54 -19.88
CA GLN A 322 27.10 -4.11 -20.72
C GLN A 322 27.41 -2.62 -20.50
N ALA A 323 26.38 -1.77 -20.43
CA ALA A 323 26.57 -0.34 -20.15
C ALA A 323 27.16 -0.11 -18.74
N TYR A 324 26.70 -0.86 -17.73
CA TYR A 324 27.27 -0.80 -16.38
C TYR A 324 28.74 -1.20 -16.36
N HIS A 325 29.07 -2.31 -17.02
CA HIS A 325 30.45 -2.77 -17.16
C HIS A 325 31.34 -1.73 -17.86
N ALA A 326 30.90 -1.20 -18.99
CA ALA A 326 31.62 -0.17 -19.76
C ALA A 326 31.82 1.14 -18.96
N SER A 327 30.89 1.47 -18.05
CA SER A 327 31.00 2.64 -17.18
C SER A 327 31.94 2.46 -15.98
N GLY A 328 32.58 1.29 -15.83
CA GLY A 328 33.43 0.96 -14.68
C GLY A 328 32.65 0.71 -13.38
N LYS A 329 31.34 0.46 -13.48
CA LYS A 329 30.44 0.19 -12.35
C LYS A 329 29.70 -1.12 -12.56
N PRO A 330 30.41 -2.26 -12.62
CA PRO A 330 29.76 -3.55 -12.86
C PRO A 330 28.74 -3.87 -11.78
N LEU A 331 27.65 -4.54 -12.17
CA LEU A 331 26.64 -5.00 -11.22
C LEU A 331 27.28 -6.02 -10.26
N GLN A 332 27.09 -5.85 -8.96
CA GLN A 332 27.69 -6.72 -7.95
C GLN A 332 26.92 -8.03 -7.84
N HIS A 333 25.58 -7.95 -7.83
CA HIS A 333 24.72 -9.10 -7.58
C HIS A 333 23.59 -9.19 -8.59
N LEU A 334 23.51 -10.33 -9.28
CA LEU A 334 22.36 -10.73 -10.08
C LEU A 334 21.78 -11.99 -9.45
N HIS A 335 20.54 -11.90 -8.96
CA HIS A 335 19.85 -13.04 -8.36
C HIS A 335 18.65 -13.42 -9.21
N VAL A 336 18.54 -14.70 -9.59
CA VAL A 336 17.48 -15.20 -10.45
C VAL A 336 16.69 -16.25 -9.68
N LYS A 337 15.38 -16.01 -9.48
CA LYS A 337 14.46 -16.90 -8.74
C LYS A 337 13.47 -17.60 -9.65
N ASP A 338 13.09 -18.82 -9.26
CA ASP A 338 12.01 -19.63 -9.85
C ASP A 338 12.17 -19.94 -11.35
N PHE A 339 13.41 -19.92 -11.84
CA PHE A 339 13.71 -20.02 -13.26
C PHE A 339 13.97 -21.48 -13.69
N THR A 340 12.89 -22.24 -13.88
CA THR A 340 12.96 -23.72 -13.98
C THR A 340 13.24 -24.27 -15.39
N ARG A 341 13.04 -23.51 -16.48
CA ARG A 341 13.15 -24.02 -17.86
C ARG A 341 14.33 -23.54 -18.71
N SER A 342 15.12 -22.55 -18.27
CA SER A 342 16.16 -21.97 -19.14
C SER A 342 17.56 -22.55 -18.97
N LYS A 343 17.72 -23.73 -18.37
CA LYS A 343 19.05 -24.30 -18.13
C LYS A 343 19.91 -24.45 -19.41
N GLY A 344 19.34 -24.25 -20.59
CA GLY A 344 20.04 -24.21 -21.88
C GLY A 344 19.94 -22.89 -22.66
N ASP A 345 19.49 -21.76 -22.10
CA ASP A 345 19.59 -20.48 -22.83
C ASP A 345 21.07 -20.04 -22.87
N GLU A 346 21.61 -19.94 -24.09
CA GLU A 346 23.02 -19.61 -24.35
C GLU A 346 23.44 -18.22 -23.85
N ARG A 347 22.50 -17.37 -23.45
CA ARG A 347 22.78 -16.03 -22.90
C ARG A 347 23.19 -16.03 -21.42
N TRP A 348 22.95 -17.11 -20.67
CA TRP A 348 23.35 -17.16 -19.24
C TRP A 348 24.86 -17.06 -19.00
N PRO A 349 25.73 -17.75 -19.77
CA PRO A 349 27.17 -17.53 -19.73
C PRO A 349 27.58 -16.07 -19.99
N GLU A 350 26.93 -15.40 -20.96
CA GLU A 350 27.19 -13.99 -21.26
C GLU A 350 26.83 -13.10 -20.06
N LEU A 351 25.62 -13.25 -19.51
CA LEU A 351 25.17 -12.51 -18.33
C LEU A 351 26.11 -12.74 -17.14
N ARG A 352 26.57 -13.98 -16.93
CA ARG A 352 27.53 -14.32 -15.86
C ARG A 352 28.85 -13.57 -16.01
N SER A 353 29.32 -13.34 -17.23
CA SER A 353 30.57 -12.59 -17.48
C SER A 353 30.45 -11.09 -17.16
N LEU A 354 29.23 -10.55 -17.12
CA LEU A 354 28.95 -9.13 -16.93
C LEU A 354 28.68 -8.74 -15.46
N VAL A 355 28.57 -9.71 -14.54
CA VAL A 355 28.19 -9.49 -13.15
C VAL A 355 29.23 -10.08 -12.19
N GLY A 356 29.39 -9.46 -11.01
CA GLY A 356 30.32 -9.96 -10.00
C GLY A 356 29.90 -11.30 -9.40
N THR A 357 28.61 -11.47 -9.11
CA THR A 357 28.02 -12.71 -8.59
C THR A 357 26.68 -12.97 -9.26
N LEU A 358 26.49 -14.20 -9.75
CA LEU A 358 25.24 -14.69 -10.28
C LEU A 358 24.73 -15.82 -9.40
N ASP A 359 23.69 -15.54 -8.62
CA ASP A 359 23.01 -16.52 -7.77
C ASP A 359 21.72 -16.98 -8.45
N VAL A 360 21.66 -18.26 -8.81
CA VAL A 360 20.45 -18.86 -9.40
C VAL A 360 19.80 -19.73 -8.34
N ASP A 361 18.67 -19.26 -7.80
CA ASP A 361 17.86 -20.03 -6.88
C ASP A 361 16.86 -20.88 -7.67
N LEU A 362 17.13 -22.18 -7.70
CA LEU A 362 16.27 -23.20 -8.31
C LEU A 362 15.36 -23.87 -7.28
N SER A 363 15.40 -23.45 -6.01
CA SER A 363 14.45 -23.97 -5.03
C SER A 363 13.06 -23.55 -5.46
N ARG A 364 12.17 -24.54 -5.62
CA ARG A 364 10.77 -24.28 -5.97
C ARG A 364 10.15 -23.49 -4.81
N GLY A 365 9.82 -22.22 -5.04
CA GLY A 365 8.87 -21.52 -4.18
C GLY A 365 7.57 -22.32 -4.13
N TRP A 366 7.13 -22.64 -2.91
CA TRP A 366 5.97 -23.49 -2.63
C TRP A 366 4.65 -22.85 -3.03
#